data_AF-A0A963ZE26-F1
#
_entry.id   AF-A0A963ZE26-F1
#
_cell.length_a   1.000
_cell.length_b   1.000
_cell.length_c   1.000
_cell.angle_alpha   90.00
_cell.angle_beta   90.00
_cell.angle_gamma   90.00
#
_symmetry.space_group_name_H-M   'P 1'
#
loop_
_entity.id
_entity.type
_entity.pdbx_description
1 polymer ?
#
loop_
_entity_poly.entity_id
_entity_poly.type
_entity_poly.pdbx_seq_one_letter_code
_entity_poly.pdbx_strand_id
1 'polypeptide(L)'
;MKKNLLLLFAGLSLAFTSCGDSAPESNLEETQHDADQIADGQADGVVEFNDGIVAHVDMGELQMAKLMDLDDQDVPAAEMLAAANEAMADVEQRIKTLEALSPTGIGGDDFLSSAIDHLKNVKAVAEVYAEFSNDLETPDSLWTEDMGAMWMNLAEPIFADYEDSYTQLEISQGTYGSLNNMDIIPSDVTIEDLYEESK
;
A
#
# COMPACT_ATOMS: atom_id res chain seq x y z
N MET A 1 24.19 6.17 -18.39
CA MET A 1 24.01 5.82 -16.98
C MET A 1 22.53 5.56 -16.81
N LYS A 2 22.16 4.37 -16.35
CA LYS A 2 20.76 4.02 -16.09
C LYS A 2 20.34 4.66 -14.76
N LYS A 3 19.09 5.09 -14.65
CA LYS A 3 18.49 5.58 -13.40
C LYS A 3 17.85 4.40 -12.67
N ASN A 4 17.85 4.45 -11.33
CA ASN A 4 17.27 3.42 -10.47
C ASN A 4 15.84 3.84 -10.10
N LEU A 5 14.92 2.90 -10.00
CA LEU A 5 13.56 3.09 -9.49
C LEU A 5 13.38 2.29 -8.21
N LEU A 6 12.68 2.86 -7.23
CA LEU A 6 12.12 2.09 -6.11
C LEU A 6 11.09 1.09 -6.63
N LEU A 7 11.22 -0.19 -6.25
CA LEU A 7 10.25 -1.27 -6.52
C LEU A 7 9.12 -1.21 -5.49
N LEU A 8 7.88 -1.44 -5.93
CA LEU A 8 6.78 -1.83 -5.04
C LEU A 8 7.15 -3.15 -4.34
N PHE A 9 6.96 -3.20 -3.04
CA PHE A 9 7.36 -4.31 -2.17
C PHE A 9 6.83 -5.70 -2.60
N ALA A 10 7.64 -6.46 -3.34
CA ALA A 10 7.50 -7.91 -3.32
C ALA A 10 7.78 -8.41 -1.90
N GLY A 11 6.75 -8.97 -1.25
CA GLY A 11 6.70 -9.19 0.21
C GLY A 11 7.88 -9.92 0.86
N LEU A 12 7.93 -9.76 2.19
CA LEU A 12 8.59 -10.60 3.19
C LEU A 12 9.98 -11.14 2.81
N SER A 13 11.02 -10.33 3.03
CA SER A 13 12.35 -10.89 3.28
C SER A 13 13.16 -10.14 4.33
N LEU A 14 13.15 -10.71 5.53
CA LEU A 14 14.09 -10.45 6.62
C LEU A 14 15.54 -10.54 6.12
N ALA A 15 16.22 -9.41 5.95
CA ALA A 15 17.67 -9.38 5.83
C ALA A 15 18.25 -8.04 6.32
N PHE A 16 18.75 -8.06 7.57
CA PHE A 16 19.67 -7.06 8.10
C PHE A 16 20.89 -6.85 7.17
N THR A 17 21.27 -5.59 6.89
CA THR A 17 22.61 -5.05 7.19
C THR A 17 22.81 -3.55 6.88
N SER A 18 23.37 -2.85 7.89
CA SER A 18 24.53 -1.91 7.80
C SER A 18 24.36 -0.39 7.57
N CYS A 19 24.58 0.36 8.65
CA CYS A 19 25.46 1.56 8.84
C CYS A 19 25.86 2.46 7.65
N GLY A 20 25.60 3.78 7.78
CA GLY A 20 26.42 4.84 7.19
C GLY A 20 25.84 6.27 7.13
N ASP A 21 26.04 7.07 8.19
CA ASP A 21 26.17 8.54 8.27
C ASP A 21 25.40 9.49 7.32
N SER A 22 24.14 9.72 7.64
CA SER A 22 23.55 11.03 8.03
C SER A 22 22.33 10.69 8.89
N ALA A 23 21.98 11.49 9.91
CA ALA A 23 20.82 11.16 10.74
C ALA A 23 19.59 11.01 9.81
N PRO A 24 18.92 9.85 9.79
CA PRO A 24 17.86 9.62 8.81
C PRO A 24 16.67 10.51 9.17
N GLU A 25 16.13 11.23 8.18
CA GLU A 25 14.67 11.38 8.09
C GLU A 25 14.13 9.96 8.15
N SER A 26 13.11 9.69 8.98
CA SER A 26 12.63 8.32 9.09
C SER A 26 12.14 7.83 7.72
N ASN A 27 12.16 6.52 7.45
CA ASN A 27 11.72 6.03 6.14
C ASN A 27 10.27 6.44 5.87
N LEU A 28 9.43 6.48 6.92
CA LEU A 28 8.08 7.02 6.88
C LEU A 28 8.02 8.50 6.50
N GLU A 29 8.93 9.33 7.03
CA GLU A 29 9.01 10.74 6.66
C GLU A 29 9.44 10.92 5.19
N GLU A 30 10.37 10.11 4.70
CA GLU A 30 10.80 10.10 3.29
C GLU A 30 9.66 9.66 2.35
N THR A 31 8.96 8.57 2.68
CA THR A 31 7.78 8.11 1.94
C THR A 31 6.70 9.19 1.91
N GLN A 32 6.40 9.83 3.05
CA GLN A 32 5.41 10.91 3.08
C GLN A 32 5.85 12.12 2.24
N HIS A 33 7.12 12.48 2.31
CA HIS A 33 7.68 13.57 1.52
C HIS A 33 7.56 13.31 0.01
N ASP A 34 7.86 12.09 -0.46
CA ASP A 34 7.76 11.75 -1.89
C ASP A 34 6.30 11.76 -2.39
N ALA A 35 5.36 11.29 -1.55
CA ALA A 35 3.92 11.42 -1.82
C ALA A 35 3.49 12.89 -1.91
N ASP A 36 4.00 13.75 -1.01
CA ASP A 36 3.68 15.18 -1.03
C ASP A 36 4.28 15.89 -2.26
N GLN A 37 5.50 15.52 -2.67
CA GLN A 37 6.15 16.10 -3.85
C GLN A 37 5.37 15.86 -5.14
N ILE A 38 4.86 14.64 -5.36
CA ILE A 38 4.05 14.35 -6.55
C ILE A 38 2.70 15.05 -6.49
N ALA A 39 2.09 15.14 -5.30
CA ALA A 39 0.84 15.86 -5.08
C ALA A 39 0.96 17.37 -5.38
N ASP A 40 2.08 17.98 -5.01
CA ASP A 40 2.38 19.40 -5.25
C ASP A 40 2.85 19.68 -6.70
N GLY A 41 2.93 18.65 -7.54
CA GLY A 41 3.37 18.77 -8.93
C GLY A 41 4.86 19.08 -9.07
N GLN A 42 5.68 18.71 -8.07
CA GLN A 42 7.13 18.87 -8.08
C GLN A 42 7.86 17.66 -8.71
N ALA A 43 7.12 16.59 -9.03
CA ALA A 43 7.63 15.42 -9.72
C ALA A 43 7.81 15.66 -11.23
N ASP A 44 8.92 16.30 -11.61
CA ASP A 44 9.18 16.78 -12.99
C ASP A 44 9.81 15.73 -13.92
N GLY A 45 9.90 14.46 -13.51
CA GLY A 45 10.62 13.42 -14.24
C GLY A 45 10.12 12.01 -14.00
N VAL A 46 10.63 11.07 -14.80
CA VAL A 46 10.20 9.67 -14.78
C VAL A 46 10.53 8.92 -13.49
N VAL A 47 11.54 9.40 -12.73
CA VAL A 47 11.94 8.82 -11.44
C VAL A 47 11.05 9.39 -10.36
N GLU A 48 10.94 10.72 -10.30
CA GLU A 48 10.13 11.43 -9.32
C GLU A 48 8.63 11.05 -9.43
N PHE A 49 8.15 10.79 -10.66
CA PHE A 49 6.81 10.25 -10.90
C PHE A 49 6.64 8.82 -10.36
N ASN A 50 7.67 7.97 -10.51
CA ASN A 50 7.62 6.63 -9.95
C ASN A 50 7.61 6.67 -8.43
N ASP A 51 8.58 7.36 -7.85
CA ASP A 51 8.80 7.36 -6.41
C ASP A 51 7.58 7.95 -5.69
N GLY A 52 6.96 9.01 -6.24
CA GLY A 52 5.70 9.53 -5.72
C GLY A 52 4.51 8.59 -5.85
N ILE A 53 4.36 7.83 -6.94
CA ILE A 53 3.30 6.81 -7.04
C ILE A 53 3.53 5.69 -6.03
N VAL A 54 4.76 5.19 -5.95
CA VAL A 54 5.17 4.14 -4.99
C VAL A 54 4.87 4.61 -3.57
N ALA A 55 5.27 5.83 -3.21
CA ALA A 55 4.99 6.41 -1.91
C ALA A 55 3.49 6.50 -1.57
N HIS A 56 2.63 6.83 -2.54
CA HIS A 56 1.19 6.78 -2.32
C HIS A 56 0.67 5.36 -2.09
N VAL A 57 1.19 4.37 -2.82
CA VAL A 57 0.82 2.96 -2.62
C VAL A 57 1.30 2.46 -1.27
N ASP A 58 2.57 2.70 -0.92
CA ASP A 58 3.21 2.24 0.31
C ASP A 58 2.45 2.74 1.56
N MET A 59 1.98 3.97 1.53
CA MET A 59 1.16 4.51 2.60
C MET A 59 -0.26 3.93 2.65
N GLY A 60 -0.80 3.46 1.51
CA GLY A 60 -2.04 2.67 1.50
C GLY A 60 -1.81 1.28 2.11
N GLU A 61 -0.71 0.64 1.75
CA GLU A 61 -0.27 -0.64 2.33
C GLU A 61 0.03 -0.53 3.84
N LEU A 62 0.55 0.60 4.29
CA LEU A 62 0.71 0.90 5.71
C LEU A 62 -0.64 0.85 6.46
N GLN A 63 -1.72 1.33 5.85
CA GLN A 63 -3.05 1.20 6.44
C GLN A 63 -3.50 -0.27 6.50
N MET A 64 -3.16 -1.07 5.49
CA MET A 64 -3.43 -2.51 5.50
C MET A 64 -2.69 -3.22 6.63
N ALA A 65 -1.40 -2.94 6.80
CA ALA A 65 -0.61 -3.51 7.89
C ALA A 65 -1.20 -3.16 9.27
N LYS A 66 -1.65 -1.92 9.45
CA LYS A 66 -2.33 -1.49 10.69
C LYS A 66 -3.63 -2.27 10.93
N LEU A 67 -4.44 -2.50 9.90
CA LEU A 67 -5.69 -3.26 10.05
C LEU A 67 -5.43 -4.73 10.37
N MET A 68 -4.46 -5.35 9.71
CA MET A 68 -4.06 -6.75 9.99
C MET A 68 -3.51 -6.92 11.41
N ASP A 69 -2.69 -5.98 11.90
CA ASP A 69 -2.16 -6.03 13.28
C ASP A 69 -3.28 -5.90 14.33
N LEU A 70 -4.30 -5.07 14.06
CA LEU A 70 -5.47 -4.94 14.95
C LEU A 70 -6.35 -6.19 14.92
N ASP A 71 -6.49 -6.83 13.76
CA ASP A 71 -7.22 -8.08 13.59
C ASP A 71 -6.55 -9.21 14.39
N ASP A 72 -5.24 -9.36 14.26
CA ASP A 72 -4.42 -10.33 15.00
C ASP A 72 -4.48 -10.14 16.53
N GLN A 73 -4.88 -8.94 16.99
CA GLN A 73 -5.04 -8.60 18.41
C GLN A 73 -6.46 -8.82 18.94
N ASP A 74 -7.41 -9.26 18.11
CA ASP A 74 -8.83 -9.40 18.46
C ASP A 74 -9.38 -8.11 19.11
N VAL A 75 -9.06 -6.93 18.57
CA VAL A 75 -9.46 -5.65 19.19
C VAL A 75 -10.98 -5.48 19.23
N PRO A 76 -11.53 -4.67 20.16
CA PRO A 76 -12.97 -4.42 20.22
C PRO A 76 -13.52 -3.88 18.89
N ALA A 77 -14.77 -4.22 18.54
CA ALA A 77 -15.38 -3.82 17.26
C ALA A 77 -15.34 -2.31 16.99
N ALA A 78 -15.49 -1.49 18.03
CA ALA A 78 -15.42 -0.03 17.91
C ALA A 78 -14.03 0.48 17.51
N GLU A 79 -12.97 -0.21 17.94
CA GLU A 79 -11.59 0.11 17.60
C GLU A 79 -11.28 -0.28 16.15
N MET A 80 -11.61 -1.52 15.76
CA MET A 80 -11.47 -1.98 14.38
C MET A 80 -12.25 -1.09 13.40
N LEU A 81 -13.51 -0.78 13.72
CA LEU A 81 -14.34 0.09 12.88
C LEU A 81 -13.75 1.51 12.76
N ALA A 82 -13.18 2.06 13.83
CA ALA A 82 -12.55 3.38 13.77
C ALA A 82 -11.31 3.37 12.88
N ALA A 83 -10.44 2.36 13.03
CA ALA A 83 -9.24 2.19 12.21
C ALA A 83 -9.59 1.98 10.73
N ALA A 84 -10.58 1.13 10.43
CA ALA A 84 -11.05 0.89 9.07
C ALA A 84 -11.59 2.17 8.40
N ASN A 85 -12.33 3.00 9.14
CA ASN A 85 -12.81 4.28 8.62
C ASN A 85 -11.67 5.30 8.37
N GLU A 86 -10.65 5.30 9.23
CA GLU A 86 -9.45 6.12 9.03
C GLU A 86 -8.70 5.68 7.78
N ALA A 87 -8.45 4.38 7.64
CA ALA A 87 -7.81 3.78 6.47
C ALA A 87 -8.55 4.12 5.17
N MET A 88 -9.87 3.92 5.13
CA MET A 88 -10.70 4.27 3.98
C MET A 88 -10.59 5.76 3.61
N ALA A 89 -10.54 6.66 4.58
CA ALA A 89 -10.45 8.10 4.33
C ALA A 89 -9.07 8.50 3.78
N ASP A 90 -7.99 7.95 4.33
CA ASP A 90 -6.62 8.18 3.86
C ASP A 90 -6.42 7.63 2.44
N VAL A 91 -6.81 6.37 2.21
CA VAL A 91 -6.69 5.72 0.90
C VAL A 91 -7.52 6.43 -0.18
N GLU A 92 -8.74 6.85 0.16
CA GLU A 92 -9.59 7.65 -0.74
C GLU A 92 -8.92 8.99 -1.11
N GLN A 93 -8.22 9.64 -0.17
CA GLN A 93 -7.49 10.86 -0.47
C GLN A 93 -6.32 10.60 -1.42
N ARG A 94 -5.60 9.47 -1.25
CA ARG A 94 -4.51 9.06 -2.14
C ARG A 94 -5.00 8.75 -3.55
N ILE A 95 -6.10 8.01 -3.67
CA ILE A 95 -6.75 7.75 -4.97
C ILE A 95 -7.04 9.07 -5.69
N LYS A 96 -7.66 10.03 -5.00
CA LYS A 96 -7.97 11.35 -5.58
C LYS A 96 -6.73 12.11 -6.03
N THR A 97 -5.65 12.05 -5.25
CA THR A 97 -4.38 12.67 -5.62
C THR A 97 -3.84 12.04 -6.90
N LEU A 98 -3.77 10.72 -6.97
CA LEU A 98 -3.27 10.00 -8.15
C LEU A 98 -4.16 10.21 -9.39
N GLU A 99 -5.49 10.22 -9.24
CA GLU A 99 -6.44 10.49 -10.32
C GLU A 99 -6.29 11.90 -10.92
N ALA A 100 -5.72 12.85 -10.17
CA ALA A 100 -5.46 14.21 -10.64
C ALA A 100 -4.13 14.34 -11.40
N LEU A 101 -3.25 13.34 -11.35
CA LEU A 101 -1.95 13.38 -11.99
C LEU A 101 -2.04 13.24 -13.51
N SER A 102 -1.12 13.90 -14.20
CA SER A 102 -0.86 13.61 -15.61
C SER A 102 0.23 12.54 -15.72
N PRO A 103 0.00 11.45 -16.45
CA PRO A 103 1.01 10.42 -16.64
C PRO A 103 2.31 10.97 -17.23
N THR A 104 3.44 10.51 -16.69
CA THR A 104 4.79 10.87 -17.14
C THR A 104 5.54 9.63 -17.64
N GLY A 105 6.36 9.77 -18.68
CA GLY A 105 7.13 8.67 -19.25
C GLY A 105 6.33 7.69 -20.11
N ILE A 106 7.03 6.80 -20.81
CA ILE A 106 6.38 5.78 -21.66
C ILE A 106 5.80 4.69 -20.76
N GLY A 107 4.50 4.40 -20.88
CA GLY A 107 3.81 3.42 -20.02
C GLY A 107 3.38 3.96 -18.65
N GLY A 108 3.52 5.27 -18.40
CA GLY A 108 3.12 5.87 -17.12
C GLY A 108 1.61 5.87 -16.88
N ASP A 109 0.79 5.81 -17.92
CA ASP A 109 -0.67 5.72 -17.83
C ASP A 109 -1.11 4.37 -17.26
N ASP A 110 -0.58 3.27 -17.81
CA ASP A 110 -0.86 1.91 -17.34
C ASP A 110 -0.36 1.69 -15.90
N PHE A 111 0.80 2.26 -15.54
CA PHE A 111 1.34 2.20 -14.19
C PHE A 111 0.48 2.98 -13.20
N LEU A 112 0.15 4.24 -13.51
CA LEU A 112 -0.72 5.07 -12.67
C LEU A 112 -2.11 4.43 -12.48
N SER A 113 -2.69 3.90 -13.56
CA SER A 113 -3.99 3.22 -13.51
C SER A 113 -3.94 1.98 -12.62
N SER A 114 -2.90 1.15 -12.74
CA SER A 114 -2.73 -0.02 -11.87
C SER A 114 -2.56 0.36 -10.40
N ALA A 115 -1.85 1.46 -10.11
CA ALA A 115 -1.68 1.94 -8.73
C ALA A 115 -3.00 2.42 -8.12
N ILE A 116 -3.81 3.15 -8.90
CA ILE A 116 -5.15 3.58 -8.50
C ILE A 116 -6.07 2.39 -8.27
N ASP A 117 -6.06 1.40 -9.16
CA ASP A 117 -6.90 0.21 -9.04
C ASP A 117 -6.50 -0.65 -7.84
N HIS A 118 -5.21 -0.77 -7.56
CA HIS A 118 -4.74 -1.43 -6.35
C HIS A 118 -5.19 -0.69 -5.07
N LEU A 119 -5.04 0.64 -5.00
CA LEU A 119 -5.55 1.42 -3.86
C LEU A 119 -7.07 1.31 -3.69
N LYS A 120 -7.83 1.15 -4.78
CA LYS A 120 -9.28 0.86 -4.68
C LYS A 120 -9.55 -0.49 -4.02
N ASN A 121 -8.72 -1.50 -4.27
CA ASN A 121 -8.83 -2.79 -3.59
C ASN A 121 -8.38 -2.73 -2.13
N VAL A 122 -7.30 -1.99 -1.81
CA VAL A 122 -6.94 -1.65 -0.41
C VAL A 122 -8.14 -1.07 0.34
N LYS A 123 -8.82 -0.09 -0.27
CA LYS A 123 -10.02 0.51 0.31
C LYS A 123 -11.15 -0.52 0.48
N ALA A 124 -11.36 -1.40 -0.49
CA ALA A 124 -12.38 -2.44 -0.40
C ALA A 124 -12.09 -3.43 0.74
N VAL A 125 -10.82 -3.77 0.99
CA VAL A 125 -10.46 -4.59 2.16
C VAL A 125 -10.73 -3.82 3.47
N ALA A 126 -10.43 -2.52 3.53
CA ALA A 126 -10.80 -1.70 4.69
C ALA A 126 -12.34 -1.64 4.89
N GLU A 127 -13.13 -1.62 3.82
CA GLU A 127 -14.60 -1.73 3.90
C GLU A 127 -15.04 -3.07 4.52
N VAL A 128 -14.36 -4.18 4.18
CA VAL A 128 -14.60 -5.49 4.81
C VAL A 128 -14.30 -5.45 6.31
N TYR A 129 -13.15 -4.92 6.71
CA TYR A 129 -12.80 -4.76 8.14
C TYR A 129 -13.84 -3.93 8.90
N ALA A 130 -14.37 -2.87 8.29
CA ALA A 130 -15.45 -2.09 8.88
C ALA A 130 -16.75 -2.91 9.02
N GLU A 131 -17.17 -3.60 7.95
CA GLU A 131 -18.41 -4.39 7.90
C GLU A 131 -18.39 -5.56 8.90
N PHE A 132 -17.26 -6.26 9.00
CA PHE A 132 -17.08 -7.43 9.85
C PHE A 132 -16.54 -7.12 11.25
N SER A 133 -16.36 -5.84 11.62
CA SER A 133 -15.80 -5.44 12.91
C SER A 133 -16.43 -6.11 14.15
N ASN A 134 -17.72 -6.43 14.14
CA ASN A 134 -18.39 -7.15 15.24
C ASN A 134 -18.08 -8.65 15.28
N ASP A 135 -17.74 -9.25 14.13
CA ASP A 135 -17.36 -10.65 14.06
C ASP A 135 -15.86 -10.79 14.40
N LEU A 136 -15.04 -9.85 13.93
CA LEU A 136 -13.58 -9.80 14.16
C LEU A 136 -13.17 -9.52 15.62
N GLU A 137 -14.03 -8.93 16.45
CA GLU A 137 -13.74 -8.83 17.90
C GLU A 137 -13.79 -10.19 18.62
N THR A 138 -14.30 -11.21 17.96
CA THR A 138 -14.36 -12.57 18.50
C THR A 138 -13.20 -13.39 17.92
N PRO A 139 -12.35 -14.02 18.75
CA PRO A 139 -11.27 -14.85 18.24
C PRO A 139 -11.78 -15.96 17.30
N ASP A 140 -11.07 -16.20 16.20
CA ASP A 140 -11.42 -17.20 15.16
C ASP A 140 -11.78 -18.58 15.72
N SER A 141 -11.08 -19.00 16.79
CA SER A 141 -11.34 -20.29 17.46
C SER A 141 -12.75 -20.42 18.06
N LEU A 142 -13.47 -19.30 18.19
CA LEU A 142 -14.82 -19.20 18.72
C LEU A 142 -15.86 -18.88 17.63
N TRP A 143 -15.45 -18.74 16.37
CA TRP A 143 -16.36 -18.48 15.27
C TRP A 143 -17.32 -19.63 15.04
N THR A 144 -18.56 -19.27 14.71
CA THR A 144 -19.55 -20.24 14.25
C THR A 144 -19.28 -20.62 12.80
N GLU A 145 -19.81 -21.78 12.36
CA GLU A 145 -19.75 -22.18 10.95
C GLU A 145 -20.37 -21.12 10.03
N ASP A 146 -21.44 -20.45 10.47
CA ASP A 146 -22.12 -19.41 9.70
C ASP A 146 -21.24 -18.15 9.55
N MET A 147 -20.55 -17.73 10.61
CA MET A 147 -19.59 -16.60 10.55
C MET A 147 -18.45 -16.91 9.60
N GLY A 148 -17.83 -18.09 9.74
CA GLY A 148 -16.77 -18.53 8.84
C GLY A 148 -17.26 -18.60 7.39
N ALA A 149 -18.45 -19.14 7.13
CA ALA A 149 -19.02 -19.18 5.79
C ALA A 149 -19.31 -17.78 5.22
N MET A 150 -19.75 -16.82 6.04
CA MET A 150 -19.95 -15.44 5.59
C MET A 150 -18.63 -14.79 5.20
N TRP A 151 -17.60 -14.92 6.02
CA TRP A 151 -16.25 -14.42 5.72
C TRP A 151 -15.72 -14.99 4.41
N MET A 152 -15.73 -16.32 4.24
CA MET A 152 -15.26 -16.98 3.02
C MET A 152 -16.01 -16.54 1.75
N ASN A 153 -17.29 -16.19 1.85
CA ASN A 153 -18.09 -15.82 0.68
C ASN A 153 -18.03 -14.33 0.35
N LEU A 154 -17.75 -13.47 1.33
CA LEU A 154 -17.85 -12.01 1.19
C LEU A 154 -16.48 -11.32 1.30
N ALA A 155 -15.63 -11.76 2.23
CA ALA A 155 -14.31 -11.19 2.47
C ALA A 155 -13.25 -11.79 1.54
N GLU A 156 -13.09 -13.12 1.50
CA GLU A 156 -12.00 -13.76 0.73
C GLU A 156 -11.90 -13.32 -0.73
N PRO A 157 -12.99 -13.18 -1.51
CA PRO A 157 -12.89 -12.69 -2.88
C PRO A 157 -12.28 -11.29 -2.98
N ILE A 158 -12.53 -10.43 -2.00
CA ILE A 158 -12.00 -9.06 -1.96
C ILE A 158 -10.51 -9.08 -1.64
N PHE A 159 -10.06 -9.94 -0.72
CA PHE A 159 -8.64 -10.16 -0.45
C PHE A 159 -7.91 -10.74 -1.68
N ALA A 160 -8.54 -11.67 -2.41
CA ALA A 160 -7.97 -12.20 -3.64
C ALA A 160 -7.83 -11.12 -4.73
N ASP A 161 -8.85 -10.25 -4.91
CA ASP A 161 -8.78 -9.12 -5.84
C ASP A 161 -7.67 -8.11 -5.42
N TYR A 162 -7.48 -7.90 -4.12
CA TYR A 162 -6.36 -7.12 -3.57
C TYR A 162 -4.99 -7.71 -3.96
N GLU A 163 -4.76 -9.00 -3.70
CA GLU A 163 -3.50 -9.69 -4.05
C GLU A 163 -3.23 -9.69 -5.58
N ASP A 164 -4.27 -9.98 -6.38
CA ASP A 164 -4.18 -9.98 -7.83
C ASP A 164 -3.84 -8.57 -8.35
N SER A 165 -4.46 -7.53 -7.79
CA SER A 165 -4.19 -6.15 -8.18
C SER A 165 -2.78 -5.69 -7.82
N TYR A 166 -2.22 -6.14 -6.69
CA TYR A 166 -0.83 -5.86 -6.34
C TYR A 166 0.13 -6.49 -7.36
N THR A 167 -0.13 -7.72 -7.76
CA THR A 167 0.65 -8.41 -8.80
C THR A 167 0.60 -7.65 -10.13
N GLN A 168 -0.57 -7.14 -10.54
CA GLN A 168 -0.68 -6.33 -11.76
C GLN A 168 0.07 -5.01 -11.64
N LEU A 169 0.02 -4.38 -10.47
CA LEU A 169 0.76 -3.17 -10.17
C LEU A 169 2.28 -3.39 -10.32
N GLU A 170 2.84 -4.44 -9.73
CA GLU A 170 4.27 -4.80 -9.89
C GLU A 170 4.65 -5.02 -11.37
N ILE A 171 3.81 -5.72 -12.14
CA ILE A 171 4.03 -5.95 -13.57
C ILE A 171 4.04 -4.63 -14.36
N SER A 172 3.11 -3.73 -14.05
CA SER A 172 2.98 -2.43 -14.71
C SER A 172 4.18 -1.52 -14.40
N GLN A 173 4.65 -1.50 -13.15
CA GLN A 173 5.85 -0.80 -12.74
C GLN A 173 7.10 -1.37 -13.43
N GLY A 174 7.21 -2.71 -13.45
CA GLY A 174 8.21 -3.47 -14.22
C GLY A 174 8.32 -3.00 -15.67
N THR A 175 7.17 -2.92 -16.32
CA THR A 175 7.05 -2.48 -17.71
C THR A 175 7.42 -1.01 -17.89
N TYR A 176 6.93 -0.14 -17.01
CA TYR A 176 7.26 1.29 -16.99
C TYR A 176 8.77 1.53 -16.85
N GLY A 177 9.42 0.87 -15.90
CA GLY A 177 10.87 0.95 -15.71
C GLY A 177 11.65 0.53 -16.96
N SER A 178 11.30 -0.62 -17.54
CA SER A 178 11.90 -1.14 -18.77
C SER A 178 11.77 -0.15 -19.94
N LEU A 179 10.57 0.39 -20.18
CA LEU A 179 10.30 1.30 -21.30
C LEU A 179 11.04 2.64 -21.19
N ASN A 180 11.39 3.06 -19.97
CA ASN A 180 12.12 4.30 -19.71
C ASN A 180 13.63 4.08 -19.47
N ASN A 181 14.15 2.89 -19.76
CA ASN A 181 15.57 2.50 -19.56
C ASN A 181 16.03 2.65 -18.10
N MET A 182 15.16 2.27 -17.17
CA MET A 182 15.41 2.30 -15.74
C MET A 182 15.57 0.86 -15.23
N ASP A 183 16.47 0.67 -14.27
CA ASP A 183 16.59 -0.59 -13.55
C ASP A 183 15.78 -0.44 -12.26
N ILE A 184 14.88 -1.39 -11.97
CA ILE A 184 14.13 -1.35 -10.71
C ILE A 184 14.97 -2.07 -9.66
N ILE A 185 15.20 -1.39 -8.53
CA ILE A 185 15.97 -1.90 -7.41
C ILE A 185 15.00 -2.18 -6.27
N PRO A 186 15.00 -3.39 -5.70
CA PRO A 186 14.23 -3.68 -4.49
C PRO A 186 14.56 -2.66 -3.40
N SER A 187 13.55 -2.10 -2.76
CA SER A 187 13.75 -1.26 -1.59
C SER A 187 14.32 -2.11 -0.44
N ASP A 188 15.24 -1.53 0.35
CA ASP A 188 15.71 -2.12 1.61
C ASP A 188 14.77 -1.82 2.78
N VAL A 189 13.81 -0.90 2.57
CA VAL A 189 12.71 -0.60 3.50
C VAL A 189 11.58 -1.58 3.25
N THR A 190 10.76 -1.90 4.25
CA THR A 190 9.54 -2.70 4.09
C THR A 190 8.34 -1.96 4.66
N ILE A 191 7.11 -2.36 4.27
CA ILE A 191 5.88 -1.86 4.91
C ILE A 191 5.89 -2.11 6.43
N GLU A 192 6.48 -3.21 6.88
CA GLU A 192 6.61 -3.49 8.31
C GLU A 192 7.54 -2.49 9.01
N ASP A 193 8.63 -2.08 8.36
CA ASP A 193 9.50 -1.02 8.89
C ASP A 193 8.75 0.33 8.98
N LEU A 194 8.00 0.69 7.93
CA LEU A 194 7.17 1.91 7.94
C LEU A 194 6.10 1.84 9.03
N TYR A 195 5.52 0.66 9.24
CA TYR A 195 4.51 0.44 10.27
C TYR A 195 5.09 0.57 11.68
N GLU A 196 6.24 -0.02 11.95
CA GLU A 196 6.94 0.13 13.23
C GLU A 196 7.34 1.58 13.51
N GLU A 197 7.73 2.35 12.48
CA GLU A 197 7.99 3.79 12.62
C GLU A 197 6.72 4.62 12.92
N SER A 198 5.54 4.12 12.57
CA SER A 198 4.27 4.81 12.76
C SER A 198 3.64 4.66 14.17
N LYS A 199 4.18 3.76 15.00
CA LYS A 199 3.70 3.44 16.36
C LYS A 199 4.20 4.42 17.43
#